data_AF-A0A7S3C5E0-F1
#
_entry.id   AF-A0A7S3C5E0-F1
#
_cell.length_a   1.000
_cell.length_b   1.000
_cell.length_c   1.000
_cell.angle_alpha   90.00
_cell.angle_beta   90.00
_cell.angle_gamma   90.00
#
_symmetry.space_group_name_H-M   'P 1'
#
loop_
_entity.id
_entity.type
_entity.pdbx_description
1 polymer ?
#
loop_
_entity_poly.entity_id
_entity_poly.type
_entity_poly.pdbx_seq_one_letter_code
_entity_poly.pdbx_strand_id
1 'polypeptide(L)'
;LASLFRLRYSFQHLLEPNGCINYVGISALGIPASITTLGTFTRLSDGEVAALRAENGTPLRSDTSVRIDFDRPRLSIGPSYLPLTFEFAAGQSPPVNLCTTYVDDRVRLCLAAKGGRLVFTRGGLAAEPIADEWQALLTARPLKMRSLAVGSLVAVATSVALIPTSRVSLKLIKWVALLSFAAACVRMADNTRNPPVAPTR
;
A
#
# COMPACT_ATOMS: atom_id res chain seq x y z
N LEU A 1 -19.75 -6.56 -0.05
CA LEU A 1 -18.34 -6.09 -0.03
C LEU A 1 -17.98 -5.21 -1.23
N ALA A 2 -18.32 -5.59 -2.47
CA ALA A 2 -18.02 -4.79 -3.68
C ALA A 2 -18.63 -3.37 -3.71
N SER A 3 -19.70 -3.10 -2.94
CA SER A 3 -20.28 -1.75 -2.78
C SER A 3 -19.54 -0.88 -1.77
N LEU A 4 -18.73 -1.47 -0.89
CA LEU A 4 -18.01 -0.77 0.19
C LEU A 4 -16.62 -0.33 -0.25
N PHE A 5 -16.00 -1.09 -1.15
CA PHE A 5 -14.67 -0.80 -1.70
C PHE A 5 -14.71 -0.89 -3.22
N ARG A 6 -14.44 0.22 -3.89
CA ARG A 6 -14.35 0.29 -5.36
C ARG A 6 -12.94 0.66 -5.77
N LEU A 7 -12.26 -0.19 -6.54
CA LEU A 7 -11.01 0.17 -7.19
C LEU A 7 -11.25 1.34 -8.15
N ARG A 8 -10.47 2.40 -8.01
CA ARG A 8 -10.51 3.58 -8.89
C ARG A 8 -9.40 3.51 -9.93
N TYR A 9 -8.19 3.18 -9.48
CA TYR A 9 -7.00 3.02 -10.31
C TYR A 9 -5.99 2.15 -9.58
N SER A 10 -5.12 1.51 -10.34
CA SER A 10 -3.94 0.81 -9.84
C SER A 10 -2.85 0.99 -10.87
N PHE A 11 -1.67 1.43 -10.45
CA PHE A 11 -0.52 1.47 -11.32
C PHE A 11 0.77 1.25 -10.53
N GLN A 12 1.78 0.79 -11.24
CA GLN A 12 3.12 0.62 -10.74
C GLN A 12 4.03 1.49 -11.58
N HIS A 13 4.75 2.39 -10.91
CA HIS A 13 5.59 3.39 -11.55
C HIS A 13 7.05 3.22 -11.12
N LEU A 14 7.97 3.57 -12.02
CA LEU A 14 9.39 3.54 -11.76
C LEU A 14 9.91 4.95 -11.55
N LEU A 15 10.63 5.11 -10.45
CA LEU A 15 11.18 6.37 -10.00
C LEU A 15 12.68 6.35 -10.24
N GLU A 16 13.22 7.46 -10.73
CA GLU A 16 14.65 7.61 -10.88
C GLU A 16 15.29 7.94 -9.52
N PRO A 17 16.52 7.46 -9.25
CA PRO A 17 17.36 6.61 -10.11
C PRO A 17 17.07 5.10 -10.00
N ASN A 18 16.58 4.62 -8.87
CA ASN A 18 16.42 3.19 -8.58
C ASN A 18 15.19 2.86 -7.71
N GLY A 19 14.15 3.69 -7.81
CA GLY A 19 12.92 3.52 -7.05
C GLY A 19 11.78 2.91 -7.84
N CYS A 20 10.81 2.36 -7.13
CA CYS A 20 9.52 2.00 -7.70
C CYS A 20 8.42 2.32 -6.70
N ILE A 21 7.22 2.54 -7.19
CA ILE A 21 6.03 2.70 -6.36
C ILE A 21 4.91 1.82 -6.90
N ASN A 22 4.25 1.13 -5.97
CA ASN A 22 2.95 0.53 -6.22
C ASN A 22 1.88 1.43 -5.60
N TYR A 23 0.94 1.91 -6.43
CA TYR A 23 -0.12 2.80 -5.98
C TYR A 23 -1.49 2.27 -6.39
N VAL A 24 -2.33 2.05 -5.39
CA VAL A 24 -3.68 1.53 -5.55
C VAL A 24 -4.67 2.52 -4.96
N GLY A 25 -5.45 3.17 -5.81
CA GLY A 25 -6.53 4.07 -5.41
C GLY A 25 -7.85 3.32 -5.29
N ILE A 26 -8.51 3.46 -4.14
CA ILE A 26 -9.81 2.87 -3.85
C ILE A 26 -10.79 3.95 -3.38
N SER A 27 -12.08 3.66 -3.47
CA SER A 27 -13.12 4.38 -2.74
C SER A 27 -13.64 3.47 -1.65
N ALA A 28 -13.46 3.85 -0.39
CA ALA A 28 -13.93 3.13 0.78
C ALA A 28 -15.14 3.87 1.37
N LEU A 29 -16.33 3.28 1.30
CA LEU A 29 -17.61 3.88 1.73
C LEU A 29 -17.95 5.22 1.04
N GLY A 30 -17.37 5.48 -0.14
CA GLY A 30 -17.46 6.75 -0.86
C GLY A 30 -16.39 7.78 -0.46
N ILE A 31 -15.49 7.44 0.45
CA ILE A 31 -14.33 8.26 0.84
C ILE A 31 -13.12 7.82 -0.01
N PRO A 32 -12.38 8.74 -0.64
CA PRO A 32 -11.13 8.40 -1.31
C PRO A 32 -10.15 7.76 -0.32
N ALA A 33 -9.54 6.66 -0.71
CA ALA A 33 -8.47 6.05 0.04
C ALA A 33 -7.46 5.43 -0.92
N SER A 34 -6.27 5.17 -0.45
CA SER A 34 -5.24 4.58 -1.29
C SER A 34 -4.20 3.83 -0.49
N ILE A 35 -3.59 2.85 -1.15
CA ILE A 35 -2.45 2.10 -0.62
C ILE A 35 -1.24 2.45 -1.47
N THR A 36 -0.19 2.95 -0.83
CA THR A 36 1.10 3.26 -1.46
C THR A 36 2.19 2.40 -0.86
N THR A 37 3.01 1.78 -1.69
CA THR A 37 4.23 1.08 -1.27
C THR A 37 5.38 1.56 -2.12
N LEU A 38 6.33 2.26 -1.51
CA LEU A 38 7.61 2.60 -2.14
C LEU A 38 8.52 1.37 -2.09
N GLY A 39 9.44 1.25 -3.02
CA GLY A 39 10.49 0.25 -2.98
C GLY A 39 11.74 0.71 -3.71
N THR A 40 12.85 0.09 -3.38
CA THR A 40 14.12 0.25 -4.10
C THR A 40 14.40 -1.01 -4.88
N PHE A 41 14.85 -0.89 -6.13
CA PHE A 41 15.26 -2.04 -6.91
C PHE A 41 16.77 -2.11 -7.06
N THR A 42 17.31 -3.32 -6.99
CA THR A 42 18.72 -3.64 -7.18
C THR A 42 18.87 -4.73 -8.23
N ARG A 43 19.94 -4.68 -9.02
CA ARG A 43 20.21 -5.71 -10.03
C ARG A 43 20.74 -6.96 -9.35
N LEU A 44 20.20 -8.12 -9.74
CA LEU A 44 20.70 -9.41 -9.26
C LEU A 44 21.96 -9.81 -10.01
N SER A 45 22.88 -10.46 -9.30
CA SER A 45 24.05 -11.10 -9.89
C SER A 45 23.68 -12.38 -10.65
N ASP A 46 24.56 -12.84 -11.54
CA ASP A 46 24.37 -14.11 -12.27
C ASP A 46 24.19 -15.30 -11.33
N GLY A 47 24.94 -15.32 -10.22
CA GLY A 47 24.84 -16.37 -9.19
C GLY A 47 23.49 -16.39 -8.48
N GLU A 48 22.95 -15.22 -8.11
CA GLU A 48 21.62 -15.12 -7.49
C GLU A 48 20.51 -15.54 -8.46
N VAL A 49 20.63 -15.19 -9.73
CA VAL A 49 19.66 -15.59 -10.77
C VAL A 49 19.71 -17.10 -10.99
N ALA A 50 20.89 -17.71 -11.05
CA ALA A 50 21.04 -19.15 -11.16
C ALA A 50 20.41 -19.89 -9.96
N ALA A 51 20.64 -19.39 -8.74
CA ALA A 51 20.03 -19.95 -7.53
C ALA A 51 18.49 -19.87 -7.56
N LEU A 52 17.93 -18.71 -7.92
CA LEU A 52 16.48 -18.52 -8.00
C LEU A 52 15.82 -19.38 -9.09
N ARG A 53 16.50 -19.58 -10.23
CA ARG A 53 16.04 -20.51 -11.28
C ARG A 53 16.01 -21.95 -10.76
N ALA A 54 17.06 -22.39 -10.05
CA ALA A 54 17.13 -23.73 -9.49
C ALA A 54 16.05 -23.97 -8.42
N GLU A 55 15.78 -22.96 -7.59
CA GLU A 55 14.76 -23.04 -6.54
C GLU A 55 13.33 -23.03 -7.10
N ASN A 56 13.03 -22.14 -8.05
CA ASN A 56 11.64 -21.86 -8.44
C ASN A 56 11.26 -22.38 -9.85
N GLY A 57 12.21 -22.87 -10.64
CA GLY A 57 11.99 -23.35 -12.01
C GLY A 57 11.62 -22.26 -13.02
N THR A 58 11.64 -20.99 -12.63
CA THR A 58 11.23 -19.87 -13.48
C THR A 58 12.39 -19.40 -14.36
N PRO A 59 12.19 -19.18 -15.68
CA PRO A 59 13.25 -18.78 -16.61
C PRO A 59 13.59 -17.29 -16.50
N LEU A 60 14.07 -16.86 -15.33
CA LEU A 60 14.56 -15.50 -15.11
C LEU A 60 15.78 -15.22 -15.99
N ARG A 61 16.08 -13.99 -16.41
CA ARG A 61 17.28 -13.65 -17.21
C ARG A 61 18.24 -12.77 -16.43
N SER A 62 19.54 -13.05 -16.44
CA SER A 62 20.48 -12.27 -15.62
C SER A 62 20.68 -10.83 -16.08
N ASP A 63 20.43 -10.56 -17.35
CA ASP A 63 20.58 -9.22 -17.93
C ASP A 63 19.45 -8.26 -17.51
N THR A 64 18.32 -8.79 -17.03
CA THR A 64 17.12 -7.99 -16.70
C THR A 64 16.49 -8.32 -15.36
N SER A 65 17.11 -9.21 -14.58
CA SER A 65 16.59 -9.59 -13.27
C SER A 65 16.97 -8.58 -12.19
N VAL A 66 15.97 -8.19 -11.41
CA VAL A 66 16.10 -7.24 -10.30
C VAL A 66 15.40 -7.80 -9.07
N ARG A 67 15.90 -7.40 -7.91
CA ARG A 67 15.23 -7.55 -6.63
C ARG A 67 14.61 -6.22 -6.26
N ILE A 68 13.34 -6.24 -5.86
CA ILE A 68 12.64 -5.08 -5.32
C ILE A 68 12.46 -5.28 -3.83
N ASP A 69 13.05 -4.40 -3.03
CA ASP A 69 12.83 -4.32 -1.60
C ASP A 69 11.81 -3.21 -1.33
N PHE A 70 10.59 -3.62 -0.99
CA PHE A 70 9.50 -2.70 -0.70
C PHE A 70 9.55 -2.23 0.75
N ASP A 71 9.31 -0.93 0.94
CA ASP A 71 9.04 -0.34 2.24
C ASP A 71 7.71 -0.85 2.80
N ARG A 72 7.41 -0.41 4.02
CA ARG A 72 6.12 -0.69 4.63
C ARG A 72 5.01 0.00 3.82
N PRO A 73 3.92 -0.71 3.51
CA PRO A 73 2.79 -0.10 2.84
C PRO A 73 2.19 0.98 3.74
N ARG A 74 1.70 2.05 3.10
CA ARG A 74 0.94 3.10 3.75
C ARG A 74 -0.49 3.10 3.22
N LEU A 75 -1.46 3.17 4.12
CA LEU A 75 -2.86 3.44 3.81
C LEU A 75 -3.13 4.92 4.06
N SER A 76 -3.59 5.64 3.06
CA SER A 76 -4.07 7.01 3.20
C SER A 76 -5.58 7.03 3.00
N ILE A 77 -6.30 7.72 3.89
CA ILE A 77 -7.74 7.87 3.85
C ILE A 77 -8.08 9.36 3.83
N GLY A 78 -8.94 9.77 2.90
CA GLY A 78 -9.31 11.16 2.68
C GLY A 78 -8.75 11.73 1.38
N PRO A 79 -9.02 13.01 1.11
CA PRO A 79 -8.48 13.68 -0.06
C PRO A 79 -6.95 13.83 0.04
N SER A 80 -6.27 13.87 -1.11
CA SER A 80 -4.80 13.94 -1.21
C SER A 80 -4.17 15.16 -0.53
N TYR A 81 -4.92 16.28 -0.39
CA TYR A 81 -4.46 17.49 0.28
C TYR A 81 -4.57 17.45 1.82
N LEU A 82 -5.33 16.50 2.39
CA LEU A 82 -5.44 16.30 3.84
C LEU A 82 -5.65 14.81 4.18
N PRO A 83 -4.67 13.94 3.90
CA PRO A 83 -4.82 12.51 4.10
C PRO A 83 -4.57 12.14 5.56
N LEU A 84 -5.40 11.23 6.08
CA LEU A 84 -5.07 10.46 7.28
C LEU A 84 -4.26 9.25 6.84
N THR A 85 -2.94 9.32 7.03
CA THR A 85 -2.00 8.30 6.57
C THR A 85 -1.58 7.39 7.72
N PHE A 86 -1.59 6.10 7.47
CA PHE A 86 -1.25 5.02 8.38
C PHE A 86 -0.15 4.18 7.74
N GLU A 87 0.86 3.82 8.52
CA GLU A 87 1.85 2.85 8.10
C GLU A 87 1.47 1.49 8.69
N PHE A 88 1.41 0.45 7.86
CA PHE A 88 1.20 -0.89 8.38
C PHE A 88 2.49 -1.39 9.03
N ALA A 89 2.43 -1.80 10.30
CA ALA A 89 3.60 -2.35 10.99
C ALA A 89 3.88 -3.81 10.60
N ALA A 90 2.92 -4.50 9.98
CA ALA A 90 3.16 -5.75 9.26
C ALA A 90 3.85 -5.47 7.91
N GLY A 91 5.04 -6.02 7.75
CA GLY A 91 5.66 -6.26 6.46
C GLY A 91 6.23 -5.02 5.77
N GLN A 92 7.56 -4.92 5.74
CA GLN A 92 8.13 -4.74 4.41
C GLN A 92 7.52 -5.84 3.55
N SER A 93 6.96 -5.50 2.39
CA SER A 93 6.54 -6.58 1.49
C SER A 93 7.81 -7.39 1.23
N PRO A 94 7.77 -8.73 1.36
CA PRO A 94 8.95 -9.54 1.18
C PRO A 94 9.58 -9.19 -0.18
N PRO A 95 10.91 -9.21 -0.27
CA PRO A 95 11.58 -8.83 -1.50
C PRO A 95 11.00 -9.60 -2.68
N VAL A 96 10.69 -8.89 -3.75
CA VAL A 96 10.14 -9.49 -4.96
C VAL A 96 11.23 -9.52 -6.00
N ASN A 97 11.65 -10.73 -6.37
CA ASN A 97 12.60 -10.93 -7.47
C ASN A 97 11.83 -11.02 -8.78
N LEU A 98 12.17 -10.15 -9.73
CA LEU A 98 11.51 -10.01 -11.02
C LEU A 98 12.52 -10.11 -12.15
N CYS A 99 12.20 -10.86 -13.19
CA CYS A 99 12.82 -10.71 -14.51
C CYS A 99 11.99 -9.72 -15.31
N THR A 100 12.60 -8.59 -15.69
CA THR A 100 11.91 -7.52 -16.42
C THR A 100 12.15 -7.63 -17.92
N THR A 101 11.21 -7.21 -18.75
CA THR A 101 11.38 -7.11 -20.20
C THR A 101 10.72 -5.83 -20.66
N TYR A 102 11.49 -4.99 -21.35
CA TYR A 102 11.03 -3.75 -21.92
C TYR A 102 10.29 -4.07 -23.22
N VAL A 103 9.02 -3.70 -23.29
CA VAL A 103 8.22 -3.81 -24.54
C VAL A 103 8.41 -2.52 -25.35
N ASP A 104 8.40 -1.38 -24.66
CA ASP A 104 8.75 -0.06 -25.16
C ASP A 104 9.23 0.84 -23.99
N ASP A 105 9.40 2.14 -24.24
CA ASP A 105 9.80 3.13 -23.23
C ASP A 105 8.77 3.32 -22.10
N ARG A 106 7.54 2.83 -22.31
CA ARG A 106 6.36 3.03 -21.49
C ARG A 106 5.85 1.76 -20.82
N VAL A 107 6.24 0.57 -21.26
CA VAL A 107 5.66 -0.69 -20.77
C VAL A 107 6.77 -1.68 -20.49
N ARG A 108 6.75 -2.21 -19.27
CA ARG A 108 7.64 -3.31 -18.85
C ARG A 108 6.79 -4.47 -18.37
N LEU A 109 7.02 -5.63 -18.96
CA LEU A 109 6.48 -6.89 -18.47
C LEU A 109 7.44 -7.46 -17.44
N CYS A 110 6.92 -8.01 -16.37
CA CYS A 110 7.75 -8.60 -15.31
C CYS A 110 7.24 -10.00 -14.98
N LEU A 111 8.18 -10.93 -14.85
CA LEU A 111 7.94 -12.28 -14.38
C LEU A 111 8.60 -12.43 -13.01
N ALA A 112 7.78 -12.65 -11.98
CA ALA A 112 8.26 -12.91 -10.64
C ALA A 112 8.91 -14.29 -10.55
N ALA A 113 9.90 -14.45 -9.65
CA ALA A 113 10.59 -15.71 -9.43
C ALA A 113 9.65 -16.89 -9.14
N LYS A 114 8.47 -16.61 -8.56
CA LYS A 114 7.41 -17.61 -8.30
C LYS A 114 6.36 -17.73 -9.41
N GLY A 115 6.65 -17.22 -10.61
CA GLY A 115 5.77 -17.31 -11.80
C GLY A 115 4.71 -16.21 -11.94
N GLY A 116 4.57 -15.31 -10.97
CA GLY A 116 3.63 -14.18 -11.05
C GLY A 116 3.94 -13.24 -12.21
N ARG A 117 2.92 -12.65 -12.84
CA ARG A 117 3.07 -11.73 -13.97
C ARG A 117 2.62 -10.33 -13.56
N LEU A 118 3.45 -9.33 -13.83
CA LEU A 118 3.20 -7.93 -13.51
C LEU A 118 3.46 -7.06 -14.73
N VAL A 119 2.79 -5.90 -14.80
CA VAL A 119 2.99 -4.91 -15.85
C VAL A 119 3.24 -3.56 -15.19
N PHE A 120 4.42 -3.00 -15.43
CA PHE A 120 4.76 -1.64 -15.04
C PHE A 120 4.56 -0.74 -16.24
N THR A 121 3.87 0.39 -16.05
CA THR A 121 3.62 1.36 -17.11
C THR A 121 4.17 2.75 -16.74
N ARG A 122 4.92 3.35 -17.65
CA ARG A 122 5.38 4.73 -17.68
C ARG A 122 4.54 5.45 -18.75
N GLY A 123 3.32 5.85 -18.40
CA GLY A 123 2.33 6.38 -19.34
C GLY A 123 0.88 6.03 -18.95
N GLY A 124 -0.10 6.43 -19.77
CA GLY A 124 -1.52 6.19 -19.47
C GLY A 124 -1.95 6.87 -18.17
N LEU A 125 -2.71 6.18 -17.31
CA LEU A 125 -3.08 6.70 -15.98
C LEU A 125 -1.86 7.09 -15.14
N ALA A 126 -0.69 6.46 -15.34
CA ALA A 126 0.55 6.81 -14.64
C ALA A 126 1.22 8.11 -15.13
N ALA A 127 0.72 8.71 -16.22
CA ALA A 127 1.14 10.03 -16.72
C ALA A 127 0.05 11.10 -16.58
N GLU A 128 -1.12 10.72 -16.03
CA GLU A 128 -2.18 11.67 -15.70
C GLU A 128 -1.85 12.37 -14.37
N PRO A 129 -2.35 13.60 -14.11
CA PRO A 129 -2.11 14.31 -12.84
C PRO A 129 -2.55 13.51 -11.59
N ILE A 130 -3.53 12.60 -11.74
CA ILE A 130 -3.95 11.71 -10.66
C ILE A 130 -2.83 10.76 -10.22
N ALA A 131 -1.88 10.48 -11.11
CA ALA A 131 -0.70 9.71 -10.80
C ALA A 131 0.41 10.51 -10.11
N ASP A 132 0.23 11.79 -9.83
CA ASP A 132 1.12 12.53 -8.93
C ASP A 132 0.56 12.63 -7.51
N GLU A 133 -0.69 12.20 -7.28
CA GLU A 133 -1.31 12.20 -5.94
C GLU A 133 -0.47 11.43 -4.92
N TRP A 134 0.23 10.37 -5.33
CA TRP A 134 1.11 9.61 -4.43
C TRP A 134 2.22 10.46 -3.83
N GLN A 135 2.71 11.49 -4.53
CA GLN A 135 3.78 12.35 -4.03
C GLN A 135 3.34 13.06 -2.76
N ALA A 136 2.15 13.69 -2.80
CA ALA A 136 1.54 14.33 -1.64
C ALA A 136 1.35 13.33 -0.48
N LEU A 137 0.89 12.11 -0.79
CA LEU A 137 0.67 11.07 0.22
C LEU A 137 1.97 10.55 0.86
N LEU A 138 3.07 10.49 0.12
CA LEU A 138 4.37 10.08 0.66
C LEU A 138 4.98 11.15 1.59
N THR A 139 4.71 12.43 1.32
CA THR A 139 5.14 13.53 2.21
C THR A 139 4.33 13.61 3.50
N ALA A 140 3.12 13.06 3.52
CA ALA A 140 2.28 13.03 4.70
C ALA A 140 2.91 12.15 5.79
N ARG A 141 3.03 12.70 7.01
CA ARG A 141 3.57 11.97 8.16
C ARG A 141 2.58 10.87 8.59
N PRO A 142 3.00 9.59 8.64
CA PRO A 142 2.15 8.53 9.14
C PRO A 142 1.75 8.76 10.60
N LEU A 143 0.47 8.56 10.90
CA LEU A 143 -0.05 8.61 12.25
C LEU A 143 0.35 7.36 13.01
N LYS A 144 0.90 7.53 14.22
CA LYS A 144 1.17 6.41 15.13
C LYS A 144 -0.15 5.92 15.71
N MET A 145 -0.37 4.61 15.72
CA MET A 145 -1.64 3.99 16.14
C MET A 145 -2.11 4.43 17.54
N ARG A 146 -1.17 4.65 18.48
CA ARG A 146 -1.46 5.15 19.85
C ARG A 146 -2.09 6.55 19.84
N SER A 147 -1.70 7.40 18.89
CA SER A 147 -2.24 8.76 18.72
C SER A 147 -3.66 8.75 18.16
N LEU A 148 -4.03 7.69 17.43
CA LEU A 148 -5.35 7.57 16.83
C LEU A 148 -6.40 7.08 17.81
N ALA A 149 -6.09 6.12 18.69
CA ALA A 149 -7.02 5.66 19.72
C ALA A 149 -7.46 6.83 20.63
N VAL A 150 -6.50 7.69 21.01
CA VAL A 150 -6.77 8.91 21.77
C VAL A 150 -7.54 9.93 20.92
N GLY A 151 -7.12 10.20 19.68
CA GLY A 151 -7.76 11.18 18.81
C GLY A 151 -9.19 10.81 18.38
N SER A 152 -9.45 9.54 18.09
CA SER A 152 -10.77 9.02 17.73
C SER A 152 -11.71 8.90 18.93
N LEU A 153 -11.22 8.53 20.12
CA LEU A 153 -12.04 8.63 21.34
C LEU A 153 -12.42 10.09 21.62
N VAL A 154 -11.47 11.01 21.50
CA VAL A 154 -11.74 12.44 21.74
C VAL A 154 -12.69 13.00 20.70
N ALA A 155 -12.51 12.70 19.41
CA ALA A 155 -13.40 13.15 18.34
C ALA A 155 -14.81 12.55 18.45
N VAL A 156 -14.94 11.27 18.81
CA VAL A 156 -16.25 10.64 19.04
C VAL A 156 -16.90 11.18 20.31
N ALA A 157 -16.15 11.32 21.41
CA ALA A 157 -16.69 11.88 22.66
C ALA A 157 -17.14 13.34 22.50
N THR A 158 -16.36 14.18 21.80
CA THR A 158 -16.74 15.56 21.51
C THR A 158 -17.90 15.65 20.52
N SER A 159 -17.94 14.81 19.49
CA SER A 159 -19.04 14.78 18.52
C SER A 159 -20.36 14.28 19.14
N VAL A 160 -20.31 13.29 20.04
CA VAL A 160 -21.48 12.77 20.77
C VAL A 160 -21.96 13.77 21.82
N ALA A 161 -21.05 14.53 22.45
CA ALA A 161 -21.41 15.56 23.41
C ALA A 161 -22.02 16.83 22.77
N LEU A 162 -21.69 17.14 21.51
CA LEU A 162 -22.06 18.41 20.87
C LEU A 162 -23.09 18.27 19.74
N ILE A 163 -23.34 17.08 19.21
CA ILE A 163 -24.28 16.88 18.09
C ILE A 163 -25.49 16.09 18.60
N PRO A 164 -26.72 16.66 18.60
CA PRO A 164 -27.92 15.90 18.90
C PRO A 164 -28.03 14.72 17.94
N THR A 165 -28.37 13.53 18.47
CA THR A 165 -28.39 12.25 17.77
C THR A 165 -29.20 12.25 16.47
N SER A 166 -30.14 13.18 16.31
CA SER A 166 -30.94 13.40 15.10
C SER A 166 -30.20 14.10 13.94
N ARG A 167 -28.97 14.60 14.15
CA ARG A 167 -28.17 15.33 13.14
C ARG A 167 -26.80 14.72 12.86
N VAL A 168 -26.56 13.49 13.30
CA VAL A 168 -25.32 12.78 12.96
C VAL A 168 -25.30 12.55 11.46
N SER A 169 -24.47 13.33 10.75
CA SER A 169 -24.34 13.22 9.31
C SER A 169 -23.84 11.82 8.94
N LEU A 170 -24.45 11.22 7.92
CA LEU A 170 -23.98 9.97 7.31
C LEU A 170 -22.48 10.02 6.94
N LYS A 171 -21.95 11.22 6.67
CA LYS A 171 -20.50 11.42 6.45
C LYS A 171 -19.69 11.09 7.70
N LEU A 172 -20.12 11.53 8.89
CA LEU A 172 -19.43 11.26 10.15
C LEU A 172 -19.43 9.77 10.49
N ILE A 173 -20.56 9.09 10.29
CA ILE A 173 -20.68 7.64 10.51
C ILE A 173 -19.71 6.87 9.61
N LYS A 174 -19.64 7.26 8.32
CA LYS A 174 -18.70 6.66 7.36
C LYS A 174 -17.24 6.87 7.77
N TRP A 175 -16.89 8.07 8.24
CA TRP A 175 -15.54 8.37 8.74
C TRP A 175 -15.17 7.55 9.96
N VAL A 176 -16.05 7.45 10.95
CA VAL A 176 -15.82 6.63 12.15
C VAL A 176 -15.66 5.17 11.78
N ALA A 177 -16.56 4.61 10.97
CA ALA A 177 -16.47 3.21 10.52
C ALA A 177 -15.16 2.94 9.76
N LEU A 178 -14.73 3.86 8.91
CA LEU A 178 -13.51 3.71 8.12
C LEU A 178 -12.24 3.81 8.99
N LEU A 179 -12.21 4.71 9.97
CA LEU A 179 -11.10 4.83 10.93
C LEU A 179 -11.02 3.61 11.85
N SER A 180 -12.16 3.12 12.33
CA SER A 180 -12.22 1.89 13.12
C SER A 180 -11.75 0.68 12.31
N PHE A 181 -12.14 0.58 11.03
CA PHE A 181 -11.68 -0.46 10.13
C PHE A 181 -10.17 -0.37 9.87
N ALA A 182 -9.65 0.83 9.57
CA ALA A 182 -8.21 1.04 9.39
C ALA A 182 -7.43 0.64 10.64
N ALA A 183 -7.88 1.06 11.83
CA ALA A 183 -7.28 0.66 13.10
C ALA A 183 -7.33 -0.86 13.31
N ALA A 184 -8.44 -1.52 12.97
CA ALA A 184 -8.58 -2.97 13.06
C ALA A 184 -7.64 -3.70 12.09
N CYS A 185 -7.53 -3.26 10.84
CA CYS A 185 -6.61 -3.84 9.85
C CYS A 185 -5.15 -3.72 10.30
N VAL A 186 -4.74 -2.55 10.79
CA VAL A 186 -3.36 -2.35 11.28
C VAL A 186 -3.12 -3.20 12.53
N ARG A 187 -4.08 -3.27 13.48
CA ARG A 187 -3.97 -4.11 14.68
C ARG A 187 -3.92 -5.61 14.36
N MET A 188 -4.70 -6.05 13.37
CA MET A 188 -4.67 -7.45 12.91
C MET A 188 -3.30 -7.79 12.31
N ALA A 189 -2.74 -6.87 11.52
CA ALA A 189 -1.38 -6.96 11.01
C ALA A 189 -0.32 -7.06 12.14
N ASP A 190 -0.47 -6.27 13.20
CA ASP A 190 0.42 -6.32 14.36
C ASP A 190 0.32 -7.64 15.15
N ASN A 191 -0.90 -8.14 15.35
CA ASN A 191 -1.16 -9.39 16.08
C ASN A 191 -0.63 -10.64 15.35
N THR A 192 -0.63 -10.65 14.01
CA THR A 192 -0.01 -11.74 13.23
C THR A 192 1.51 -11.86 13.45
N ARG A 193 2.17 -10.80 13.95
CA ARG A 193 3.62 -10.78 14.19
C ARG A 193 4.01 -11.19 15.61
N ASN A 194 3.20 -10.80 16.60
CA ASN A 194 3.39 -11.16 18.00
C ASN A 194 2.15 -11.95 18.46
N PRO A 195 2.05 -13.25 18.13
CA PRO A 195 0.96 -14.05 18.64
C PRO A 195 0.98 -13.93 20.18
N PRO A 196 -0.18 -13.73 20.82
CA PRO A 196 -0.24 -13.68 22.27
C PRO A 196 0.45 -14.92 22.82
N VAL A 197 1.48 -14.71 23.66
CA VAL A 197 2.20 -15.80 24.33
C VAL A 197 1.15 -16.59 25.11
N ALA A 198 0.98 -17.86 24.75
CA ALA A 198 0.02 -18.73 25.42
C ALA A 198 0.35 -18.74 26.92
N PRO A 199 -0.65 -18.61 27.82
CA PRO A 199 -0.38 -18.71 29.25
C PRO A 199 0.21 -20.09 29.53
N THR A 200 1.45 -20.11 30.02
CA THR A 200 2.09 -21.30 30.56
C THR A 200 1.22 -21.83 31.70
N ARG A 201 0.69 -23.04 31.54
CA ARG A 201 -0.01 -23.78 32.59
C ARG A 201 0.99 -24.34 33.60
#